data_AF-A0A4U3LI40-F1
#
_entry.id   AF-A0A4U3LI40-F1
#
_cell.length_a   1.000
_cell.length_b   1.000
_cell.length_c   1.000
_cell.angle_alpha   90.00
_cell.angle_beta   90.00
_cell.angle_gamma   90.00
#
_symmetry.space_group_name_H-M   'P 1'
#
loop_
_entity.id
_entity.type
_entity.pdbx_description
1 polymer ?
#
loop_
_entity_poly.entity_id
_entity_poly.type
_entity_poly.pdbx_seq_one_letter_code
_entity_poly.pdbx_strand_id
1 'polypeptide(L)'
;MLKGFKEFVMRGNVIDLAVAVVIGAAFTKIVNALVDGFINPFIAAIFGKTDISGVWNFEINGAKFSIGLILQAALNFLFVAIAVYFFIVMPLNKLAERRRRGEEPEPETTPLTADQELLTEIRDLLRTRQP
;
A
#
# COMPACT_ATOMS: atom_id res chain seq x y z
N MET A 1 -18.52 -20.54 -20.85
CA MET A 1 -18.38 -20.04 -19.46
C MET A 1 -16.98 -20.26 -18.92
N LEU A 2 -16.56 -21.50 -18.59
CA LEU A 2 -15.22 -21.78 -18.00
C LEU A 2 -14.03 -21.35 -18.87
N LYS A 3 -14.09 -21.55 -20.20
CA LYS A 3 -13.03 -21.10 -21.14
C LYS A 3 -12.89 -19.57 -21.16
N GLY A 4 -14.01 -18.84 -21.26
CA GLY A 4 -14.01 -17.37 -21.26
C GLY A 4 -13.60 -16.76 -19.91
N PHE A 5 -13.91 -17.43 -18.79
CA PHE A 5 -13.40 -17.02 -17.48
C PHE A 5 -11.89 -17.22 -17.35
N LYS A 6 -11.36 -18.34 -17.87
CA LYS A 6 -9.91 -18.58 -17.92
C LYS A 6 -9.20 -17.53 -18.79
N GLU A 7 -9.71 -17.20 -19.97
CA GLU A 7 -9.15 -16.13 -20.83
C GLU A 7 -9.22 -14.74 -20.18
N PHE A 8 -10.27 -14.46 -19.42
CA PHE A 8 -10.39 -13.21 -18.66
C PHE A 8 -9.35 -13.10 -17.54
N VAL A 9 -9.20 -14.17 -16.74
CA VAL A 9 -8.21 -14.21 -15.65
C VAL A 9 -6.78 -14.23 -16.21
N MET A 10 -6.52 -14.94 -17.31
CA MET A 10 -5.19 -14.99 -17.94
C MET A 10 -4.73 -13.65 -18.54
N ARG A 11 -5.58 -12.63 -18.58
CA ARG A 11 -5.16 -11.25 -18.87
C ARG A 11 -4.29 -10.78 -17.70
N GLY A 12 -2.97 -10.75 -17.87
CA GLY A 12 -1.99 -10.54 -16.79
C GLY A 12 -2.31 -9.42 -15.80
N ASN A 13 -2.82 -8.29 -16.29
CA ASN A 13 -3.26 -7.15 -15.46
C ASN A 13 -4.34 -7.51 -14.40
N VAL A 14 -5.17 -8.52 -14.64
CA VAL A 14 -6.22 -8.98 -13.71
C VAL A 14 -5.62 -9.84 -12.59
N ILE A 15 -4.63 -10.68 -12.90
CA ILE A 15 -3.97 -11.54 -11.91
C ILE A 15 -3.18 -10.67 -10.93
N ASP A 16 -2.38 -9.73 -11.44
CA ASP A 16 -1.56 -8.85 -10.60
C ASP A 16 -2.44 -8.00 -9.69
N LEU A 17 -3.56 -7.49 -10.20
CA LEU A 17 -4.54 -6.74 -9.42
C LEU A 17 -5.21 -7.62 -8.36
N ALA A 18 -5.60 -8.85 -8.71
CA ALA A 18 -6.21 -9.78 -7.76
C ALA A 18 -5.26 -10.14 -6.61
N VAL A 19 -3.98 -10.41 -6.95
CA VAL A 19 -2.94 -10.68 -5.95
C VAL A 19 -2.72 -9.46 -5.06
N ALA A 20 -2.64 -8.25 -5.63
CA ALA A 20 -2.47 -7.02 -4.86
C ALA A 20 -3.61 -6.81 -3.84
N VAL A 21 -4.87 -7.02 -4.24
CA VAL A 21 -6.02 -6.86 -3.35
C VAL A 21 -6.03 -7.91 -2.23
N VAL A 22 -5.75 -9.17 -2.55
CA VAL A 22 -5.72 -10.26 -1.55
C VAL A 22 -4.61 -10.05 -0.53
N ILE A 23 -3.40 -9.72 -0.99
CA ILE A 23 -2.26 -9.44 -0.11
C ILE A 23 -2.55 -8.20 0.74
N GLY A 24 -3.10 -7.13 0.15
CA GLY A 24 -3.49 -5.93 0.88
C GLY A 24 -4.48 -6.22 2.00
N ALA A 25 -5.53 -7.00 1.71
CA ALA A 25 -6.53 -7.40 2.71
C ALA A 25 -5.94 -8.29 3.82
N ALA A 26 -5.03 -9.21 3.49
CA ALA A 26 -4.36 -10.05 4.47
C ALA A 26 -3.40 -9.22 5.37
N PHE A 27 -2.67 -8.27 4.79
CA PHE A 27 -1.72 -7.45 5.51
C PHE A 27 -2.41 -6.52 6.51
N THR A 28 -3.54 -5.91 6.15
CA THR A 28 -4.35 -5.09 7.07
C THR A 28 -4.69 -5.84 8.36
N LYS A 29 -4.98 -7.15 8.28
CA LYS A 29 -5.25 -7.96 9.48
C LYS A 29 -4.03 -8.08 10.40
N ILE A 30 -2.83 -8.23 9.82
CA ILE A 30 -1.57 -8.32 10.59
C ILE A 30 -1.32 -6.98 11.30
N VAL A 31 -1.50 -5.86 10.59
CA VAL A 31 -1.30 -4.53 11.19
C VAL A 31 -2.33 -4.27 12.29
N ASN A 32 -3.60 -4.60 12.06
CA ASN A 32 -4.64 -4.48 13.08
C ASN A 32 -4.31 -5.33 14.31
N ALA A 33 -3.86 -6.57 14.13
CA ALA A 33 -3.45 -7.41 15.25
C ALA A 33 -2.27 -6.81 16.05
N LEU A 34 -1.34 -6.13 15.39
CA LEU A 34 -0.25 -5.39 16.06
C LEU A 34 -0.78 -4.17 16.83
N VAL A 35 -1.69 -3.40 16.22
CA VAL A 35 -2.28 -2.22 16.88
C VAL A 35 -3.12 -2.65 18.07
N ASP A 36 -4.00 -3.64 17.89
CA ASP A 36 -4.88 -4.14 18.94
C ASP A 36 -4.11 -4.87 20.05
N GLY A 37 -3.08 -5.65 19.69
CA GLY A 37 -2.32 -6.47 20.63
C GLY A 37 -1.21 -5.74 21.37
N PHE A 38 -0.65 -4.67 20.80
CA PHE A 38 0.47 -3.94 21.39
C PHE A 38 0.07 -2.49 21.67
N ILE A 39 -0.36 -1.74 20.66
CA ILE A 39 -0.56 -0.29 20.78
C ILE A 39 -1.75 0.07 21.68
N ASN A 40 -2.91 -0.59 21.52
CA ASN A 40 -4.10 -0.31 22.33
C ASN A 40 -3.86 -0.56 23.84
N PRO A 41 -3.21 -1.66 24.27
CA PRO A 41 -2.82 -1.84 25.66
C PRO A 41 -1.87 -0.76 26.21
N PHE A 42 -0.93 -0.25 25.41
CA PHE A 42 -0.06 0.85 25.84
C PHE A 42 -0.85 2.15 26.07
N ILE A 43 -1.79 2.45 25.17
CA ILE A 43 -2.70 3.59 25.33
C ILE A 43 -3.58 3.38 26.58
N ALA A 44 -4.11 2.17 26.76
CA ALA A 44 -4.91 1.80 27.92
C ALA A 44 -4.16 1.98 29.24
N ALA A 45 -2.87 1.62 29.26
CA ALA A 45 -2.02 1.74 30.44
C ALA A 45 -1.75 3.21 30.82
N ILE A 46 -1.67 4.11 29.83
CA ILE A 46 -1.40 5.55 30.05
C ILE A 46 -2.70 6.31 30.39
N PHE A 47 -3.80 6.02 29.69
CA PHE A 47 -5.06 6.76 29.79
C PHE A 47 -6.12 6.07 30.66
N GLY A 48 -5.82 4.90 31.21
CA GLY A 48 -6.69 4.15 32.15
C GLY A 48 -7.91 3.48 31.53
N LYS A 49 -8.16 3.64 30.22
CA LYS A 49 -9.22 2.96 29.46
C LYS A 49 -8.69 2.47 28.12
N THR A 50 -9.05 1.24 27.76
CA THR A 50 -8.64 0.60 26.51
C THR A 50 -9.23 1.24 25.27
N ASP A 51 -10.33 1.98 25.42
CA ASP A 51 -11.03 2.64 24.32
C ASP A 51 -11.41 4.08 24.67
N ILE A 52 -11.12 4.99 23.73
CA ILE A 52 -11.53 6.39 23.76
C ILE A 52 -12.95 6.54 23.15
N SER A 53 -13.58 5.42 22.73
CA SER A 53 -14.93 5.36 22.18
C SER A 53 -16.02 5.91 23.12
N GLY A 54 -15.74 5.94 24.42
CA GLY A 54 -16.63 6.45 25.47
C GLY A 54 -16.65 7.98 25.63
N VAL A 55 -15.73 8.71 24.99
CA VAL A 55 -15.60 10.15 25.22
C VAL A 55 -16.58 10.93 24.34
N TRP A 56 -17.25 11.94 24.91
CA TRP A 56 -18.21 12.80 24.19
C TRP A 56 -19.35 12.02 23.52
N ASN A 57 -19.93 11.06 24.26
CA ASN A 57 -21.16 10.38 23.87
C ASN A 57 -22.35 11.22 24.34
N PHE A 58 -23.24 11.58 23.41
CA PHE A 58 -24.50 12.24 23.74
C PHE A 58 -25.65 11.63 22.96
N GLU A 59 -26.82 11.58 23.58
CA GLU A 59 -28.04 11.04 22.99
C GLU A 59 -29.00 12.20 22.73
N ILE A 60 -29.38 12.40 21.47
CA ILE A 60 -30.41 13.37 21.09
C ILE A 60 -31.56 12.60 20.47
N ASN A 61 -32.74 12.64 21.10
CA ASN A 61 -33.97 12.06 20.58
C ASN A 61 -33.87 10.56 20.23
N GLY A 62 -33.21 9.78 21.10
CA GLY A 62 -32.98 8.33 20.89
C GLY A 62 -31.84 7.97 19.94
N ALA A 63 -31.21 8.96 19.28
CA ALA A 63 -30.03 8.76 18.45
C ALA A 63 -28.75 8.94 19.27
N LYS A 64 -27.93 7.89 19.34
CA LYS A 64 -26.64 7.88 20.02
C LYS A 64 -25.57 8.46 19.10
N PHE A 65 -24.98 9.59 19.49
CA PHE A 65 -23.83 10.18 18.82
C PHE A 65 -22.57 9.90 19.65
N SER A 66 -21.57 9.28 19.01
CA SER A 66 -20.31 8.91 19.66
C SER A 66 -19.12 9.52 18.95
N ILE A 67 -18.73 10.74 19.36
CA ILE A 67 -17.54 11.40 18.83
C ILE A 67 -16.28 10.59 19.19
N GLY A 68 -16.26 9.97 20.36
CA GLY A 68 -15.18 9.09 20.79
C GLY A 68 -14.93 7.93 19.83
N LEU A 69 -15.97 7.40 19.18
CA LEU A 69 -15.82 6.32 18.20
C LEU A 69 -15.05 6.79 16.95
N ILE A 70 -15.33 8.00 16.49
CA ILE A 70 -14.66 8.61 15.34
C ILE A 70 -13.19 8.89 15.69
N LEU A 71 -12.94 9.43 16.88
CA LEU A 71 -11.58 9.69 17.36
C LEU A 71 -10.77 8.40 17.50
N GLN A 72 -11.38 7.35 18.03
CA GLN A 72 -10.77 6.01 18.14
C GLN A 72 -10.42 5.45 16.76
N ALA A 73 -11.34 5.55 15.79
CA ALA A 73 -11.08 5.11 14.42
C ALA A 73 -9.96 5.91 13.75
N ALA A 74 -9.90 7.22 13.95
CA ALA A 74 -8.83 8.08 13.43
C ALA A 74 -7.46 7.74 14.04
N LEU A 75 -7.40 7.48 15.36
CA LEU A 75 -6.19 7.03 16.03
C LEU A 75 -5.72 5.67 15.53
N ASN A 76 -6.63 4.71 15.40
CA ASN A 76 -6.31 3.38 14.85
C ASN A 76 -5.75 3.51 13.43
N PHE A 77 -6.41 4.30 12.56
CA PHE A 77 -5.92 4.57 11.22
C PHE A 77 -4.50 5.18 11.22
N LEU A 78 -4.22 6.13 12.11
CA LEU A 78 -2.90 6.72 12.25
C LEU A 78 -1.84 5.69 12.66
N PHE A 79 -2.14 4.80 13.61
CA PHE A 79 -1.21 3.75 14.03
C PHE A 79 -0.95 2.72 12.93
N VAL A 80 -2.00 2.31 12.21
CA VAL A 80 -1.87 1.42 11.04
C VAL A 80 -0.96 2.09 9.99
N ALA A 81 -1.20 3.36 9.67
CA ALA A 81 -0.39 4.10 8.72
C ALA A 81 1.09 4.21 9.15
N ILE A 82 1.36 4.50 10.43
CA ILE A 82 2.72 4.56 10.98
C ILE A 82 3.39 3.19 10.90
N ALA A 83 2.69 2.11 11.28
CA ALA A 83 3.22 0.76 11.22
C ALA A 83 3.56 0.36 9.77
N VAL A 84 2.66 0.57 8.82
CA VAL A 84 2.90 0.31 7.39
C VAL A 84 4.09 1.12 6.89
N TYR A 85 4.16 2.41 7.23
CA TYR A 85 5.26 3.26 6.80
C TYR A 85 6.61 2.78 7.35
N PHE A 86 6.69 2.47 8.64
CA PHE A 86 7.94 2.10 9.29
C PHE A 86 8.42 0.68 8.90
N PHE A 87 7.49 -0.28 8.78
CA PHE A 87 7.85 -1.68 8.50
C PHE A 87 7.89 -2.05 7.02
N ILE A 88 7.21 -1.32 6.13
CA ILE A 88 7.22 -1.59 4.69
C ILE A 88 7.92 -0.46 3.93
N VAL A 89 7.39 0.77 4.02
CA VAL A 89 7.82 1.85 3.13
C VAL A 89 9.26 2.27 3.42
N MET A 90 9.62 2.42 4.69
CA MET A 90 10.97 2.81 5.12
C MET A 90 12.04 1.80 4.70
N PRO A 91 11.92 0.48 4.94
CA PRO A 91 12.93 -0.48 4.49
C PRO A 91 12.99 -0.61 2.97
N LEU A 92 11.86 -0.55 2.27
CA LEU A 92 11.85 -0.57 0.80
C LEU A 92 12.52 0.67 0.22
N ASN A 93 12.23 1.86 0.75
CA ASN A 93 12.90 3.10 0.34
C ASN A 93 14.40 3.05 0.65
N LYS A 94 14.78 2.55 1.83
CA LYS A 94 16.19 2.41 2.22
C LYS A 94 16.93 1.39 1.35
N LEU A 95 16.27 0.31 0.93
CA LEU A 95 16.83 -0.67 0.01
C LEU A 95 16.98 -0.08 -1.40
N ALA A 96 15.95 0.62 -1.89
CA ALA A 96 16.00 1.32 -3.18
C ALA A 96 17.09 2.39 -3.22
N GLU A 97 17.28 3.15 -2.14
CA GLU A 97 18.36 4.12 -2.02
C GLU A 97 19.75 3.49 -1.96
N ARG A 98 19.89 2.31 -1.35
CA ARG A 98 21.16 1.56 -1.34
C ARG A 98 21.48 1.02 -2.73
N ARG A 99 20.46 0.56 -3.45
CA ARG A 99 20.57 0.08 -4.82
C ARG A 99 21.02 1.21 -5.76
N ARG A 100 20.39 2.38 -5.67
CA ARG A 100 20.76 3.60 -6.40
C ARG A 100 22.13 4.21 -6.03
N ARG A 101 22.72 3.87 -4.89
CA ARG A 101 24.04 4.35 -4.45
C ARG A 101 25.20 3.45 -4.87
N GLY A 102 24.92 2.23 -5.32
CA GLY A 102 25.93 1.24 -5.76
C GLY A 102 25.85 0.87 -7.24
N GLU A 103 24.79 1.29 -7.94
CA GLU A 103 24.59 1.03 -9.37
C GLU A 103 24.81 2.35 -10.15
N GLU A 104 25.85 2.42 -11.00
CA GLU A 104 25.70 3.16 -12.27
C GLU A 104 24.44 2.64 -12.94
N PRO A 105 23.61 3.48 -13.59
CA PRO A 105 22.26 3.11 -14.01
C PRO A 105 22.30 1.75 -14.70
N GLU A 106 21.79 0.71 -14.01
CA GLU A 106 21.60 -0.60 -14.63
C GLU A 106 20.75 -0.32 -15.87
N PRO A 107 21.20 -0.68 -17.08
CA PRO A 107 20.35 -0.58 -18.24
C PRO A 107 19.09 -1.36 -17.89
N GLU A 108 17.93 -0.70 -18.00
CA GLU A 108 16.64 -1.27 -17.66
C GLU A 108 16.58 -2.69 -18.23
N THR A 109 16.71 -3.71 -17.38
CA THR A 109 16.67 -5.11 -17.80
C THR A 109 15.23 -5.56 -18.10
N THR A 110 14.32 -4.60 -18.23
CA THR A 110 13.10 -4.81 -18.99
C THR A 110 13.55 -4.94 -20.44
N PRO A 111 13.40 -6.11 -21.09
CA PRO A 111 13.55 -6.14 -22.54
C PRO A 111 12.66 -5.02 -23.08
N LEU A 112 13.27 -4.13 -23.87
CA LEU A 112 12.56 -3.03 -24.50
C LEU A 112 11.29 -3.62 -25.10
N THR A 113 10.14 -3.00 -24.83
CA THR A 113 8.93 -3.42 -25.55
C THR A 113 9.20 -3.27 -27.04
N ALA A 114 8.54 -4.06 -27.89
CA ALA A 114 8.73 -3.98 -29.34
C ALA A 114 8.62 -2.53 -29.85
N ASP A 115 7.77 -1.72 -29.22
CA ASP A 115 7.65 -0.28 -29.49
C ASP A 115 8.89 0.51 -29.08
N GLN A 116 9.49 0.23 -27.92
CA GLN A 116 10.72 0.89 -27.47
C GLN A 116 11.94 0.50 -28.33
N GLU A 117 12.02 -0.75 -28.79
CA GLU A 117 13.03 -1.20 -29.76
C GLU A 117 12.87 -0.44 -31.09
N LEU A 118 11.64 -0.41 -31.62
CA LEU A 118 11.32 0.32 -32.84
C LEU A 118 11.63 1.82 -32.72
N LEU A 119 11.32 2.44 -31.58
CA LEU A 119 11.62 3.85 -31.33
C LEU A 119 13.13 4.11 -31.24
N THR A 120 13.91 3.15 -30.72
CA THR A 120 15.37 3.21 -30.69
C THR A 120 15.93 3.14 -32.11
N GLU A 121 15.44 2.21 -32.93
CA GLU A 121 15.80 2.12 -34.34
C GLU A 121 15.43 3.39 -35.12
N ILE A 122 14.22 3.92 -34.94
CA ILE A 122 13.77 5.17 -35.57
C ILE A 122 14.68 6.34 -35.15
N ARG A 123 15.02 6.46 -33.86
CA ARG A 123 15.94 7.50 -33.36
C ARG A 123 17.29 7.39 -34.05
N ASP A 124 17.83 6.19 -34.17
CA ASP A 124 19.16 5.97 -34.74
C ASP A 124 19.17 6.23 -36.25
N LEU A 125 18.09 5.87 -36.95
CA LEU A 125 17.86 6.22 -38.36
C LEU A 125 17.70 7.73 -38.57
N LEU A 126 17.03 8.44 -37.66
CA LEU A 126 16.89 9.90 -37.71
C LEU A 126 18.19 10.62 -37.40
N ARG A 127 18.96 10.13 -36.43
CA ARG A 127 20.30 10.66 -36.09
C ARG A 127 21.27 10.50 -37.26
N THR A 128 21.16 9.39 -38.00
CA THR A 128 21.96 9.15 -39.21
C THR A 128 21.53 10.02 -40.39
N ARG A 129 20.27 10.50 -40.41
CA ARG A 129 19.70 11.35 -41.48
C ARG A 129 19.85 12.86 -41.26
N GLN A 130 20.17 13.31 -40.06
CA GLN A 130 20.52 14.71 -39.81
C GLN A 130 21.99 14.93 -40.18
N PRO A 131 22.30 15.77 -41.20
CA PRO A 131 23.67 16.14 -41.53
C PRO A 131 24.32 17.00 -40.44
#